data_AF-A0A1G7PTV0-F1
#
_entry.id   AF-A0A1G7PTV0-F1
#
_cell.length_a   1.000
_cell.length_b   1.000
_cell.length_c   1.000
_cell.angle_alpha   90.00
_cell.angle_beta   90.00
_cell.angle_gamma   90.00
#
_symmetry.space_group_name_H-M   'P 1'
#
loop_
_entity.id
_entity.type
_entity.pdbx_description
1 polymer ?
#
loop_
_entity_poly.entity_id
_entity_poly.type
_entity_poly.pdbx_seq_one_letter_code
_entity_poly.pdbx_strand_id
1 'polypeptide(L)'
;MSSIDVSDVHIVRPADVPNANWLRPGIPGAGQQAFGDALLAKHQFVAIPSAVSNHSWNLIFDPTKAKGAYQQHIQEAFALDTRLHPRPSKS
;
A
#
# COMPACT_ATOMS: atom_id res chain seq x y z
N MET A 1 16.88 17.42 -11.12
CA MET A 1 16.08 16.73 -10.09
C MET A 1 14.71 17.35 -10.09
N SER A 2 13.75 16.75 -10.78
CA SER A 2 12.35 17.19 -10.69
C SER A 2 11.79 16.62 -9.37
N SER A 3 11.46 17.51 -8.45
CA SER A 3 10.70 17.18 -7.24
C SER A 3 9.41 16.48 -7.65
N ILE A 4 9.06 15.39 -6.97
CA ILE A 4 7.71 14.83 -7.03
C ILE A 4 6.80 15.92 -6.47
N ASP A 5 5.81 16.37 -7.25
CA ASP A 5 4.73 17.17 -6.67
C ASP A 5 3.76 16.19 -6.01
N VAL A 6 3.39 16.46 -4.76
CA VAL A 6 2.43 15.66 -4.00
C VAL A 6 1.09 15.58 -4.75
N SER A 7 0.82 16.52 -5.66
CA SER A 7 -0.32 16.49 -6.58
C SER A 7 -0.42 15.23 -7.45
N ASP A 8 0.67 14.50 -7.66
CA ASP A 8 0.70 13.32 -8.54
C ASP A 8 0.20 12.03 -7.85
N VAL A 9 -0.06 12.09 -6.53
CA VAL A 9 -0.60 10.96 -5.77
C VAL A 9 -2.13 10.98 -5.77
N HIS A 10 -2.75 9.97 -6.36
CA HIS A 10 -4.19 9.79 -6.27
C HIS A 10 -4.59 9.26 -4.89
N ILE A 11 -5.41 10.00 -4.16
CA ILE A 11 -5.88 9.62 -2.82
C ILE A 11 -7.27 8.98 -2.93
N VAL A 12 -7.35 7.69 -2.62
CA VAL A 12 -8.63 6.99 -2.46
C VAL A 12 -9.19 7.30 -1.08
N ARG A 13 -10.40 7.86 -1.01
CA ARG A 13 -11.11 8.04 0.27
C ARG A 13 -11.80 6.73 0.66
N PRO A 14 -12.03 6.48 1.96
CA PRO A 14 -12.80 5.31 2.40
C PRO A 14 -14.17 5.17 1.71
N ALA A 15 -14.81 6.29 1.39
CA ALA A 15 -16.10 6.33 0.68
C ALA A 15 -16.01 5.93 -0.80
N ASP A 16 -14.82 6.01 -1.40
CA ASP A 16 -14.59 5.64 -2.80
C ASP A 16 -14.35 4.12 -2.95
N VAL A 17 -14.18 3.40 -1.84
CA VAL A 17 -14.00 1.95 -1.84
C VAL A 17 -15.38 1.29 -2.04
N PRO A 18 -15.58 0.48 -3.11
CA PRO A 18 -16.89 -0.06 -3.46
C PRO A 18 -17.57 -0.90 -2.36
N ASN A 19 -16.77 -1.49 -1.47
CA ASN A 19 -17.26 -2.28 -0.36
C ASN A 19 -16.46 -1.96 0.90
N ALA A 20 -17.12 -1.34 1.88
CA ALA A 20 -16.50 -0.95 3.15
C ALA A 20 -15.91 -2.14 3.94
N ASN A 21 -16.37 -3.37 3.70
CA ASN A 21 -15.78 -4.55 4.35
C ASN A 21 -14.34 -4.84 3.88
N TRP A 22 -13.91 -4.27 2.74
CA TRP A 22 -12.53 -4.38 2.27
C TRP A 22 -11.55 -3.56 3.13
N LEU A 23 -12.06 -2.64 3.97
CA LEU A 23 -11.27 -1.87 4.93
C LEU A 23 -11.08 -2.60 6.27
N ARG A 24 -11.27 -3.92 6.27
CA ARG A 24 -11.02 -4.80 7.42
C ARG A 24 -10.03 -5.88 7.02
N PRO A 25 -9.22 -6.41 7.96
CA PRO A 25 -8.26 -7.47 7.62
C PRO A 25 -8.96 -8.70 7.04
N GLY A 26 -8.42 -9.25 5.95
CA GLY A 26 -8.96 -10.42 5.27
C GLY A 26 -8.20 -10.80 4.00
N ILE A 27 -8.54 -11.94 3.40
CA ILE A 27 -7.94 -12.39 2.14
C ILE A 27 -8.53 -11.56 0.98
N PRO A 28 -7.71 -10.93 0.12
CA PRO A 28 -8.22 -10.17 -1.00
C PRO A 28 -8.96 -11.03 -2.03
N GLY A 29 -10.23 -10.70 -2.29
CA GLY A 29 -11.02 -11.32 -3.35
C GLY A 29 -10.82 -10.66 -4.72
N ALA A 30 -11.40 -11.26 -5.77
CA ALA A 30 -11.28 -10.79 -7.16
C ALA A 30 -11.72 -9.33 -7.34
N GLY A 31 -12.78 -8.88 -6.66
CA GLY A 31 -13.23 -7.49 -6.74
C GLY A 31 -12.22 -6.48 -6.16
N GLN A 32 -11.52 -6.84 -5.09
CA GLN A 32 -10.46 -5.99 -4.50
C GLN A 32 -9.27 -5.87 -5.46
N GLN A 33 -8.88 -7.00 -6.06
CA GLN A 33 -7.78 -7.06 -7.02
C GLN A 33 -8.09 -6.21 -8.25
N ALA A 34 -9.26 -6.41 -8.87
CA ALA A 34 -9.69 -5.65 -10.04
C ALA A 34 -9.81 -4.13 -9.76
N PHE A 35 -10.24 -3.74 -8.56
CA PHE A 35 -10.27 -2.34 -8.15
C PHE A 35 -8.86 -1.74 -8.05
N GLY A 36 -7.92 -2.47 -7.42
CA GLY A 36 -6.51 -2.09 -7.36
C GLY A 36 -5.88 -1.99 -8.75
N ASP A 37 -6.11 -2.97 -9.62
CA ASP A 37 -5.60 -2.97 -10.99
C ASP A 37 -6.10 -1.76 -11.79
N ALA A 38 -7.40 -1.44 -11.66
CA ALA A 38 -7.99 -0.28 -12.33
C ALA A 38 -7.39 1.05 -11.85
N LEU A 39 -7.06 1.16 -10.55
CA LEU A 39 -6.37 2.32 -9.99
C LEU A 39 -4.93 2.44 -10.53
N LEU A 40 -4.17 1.34 -10.50
CA LEU A 40 -2.78 1.27 -10.98
C LEU A 40 -2.68 1.38 -12.52
N ALA A 41 -3.77 1.13 -13.24
CA ALA A 41 -3.86 1.39 -14.68
C ALA A 41 -3.96 2.88 -15.00
N LYS A 42 -4.62 3.67 -14.14
CA LYS A 42 -4.95 5.08 -14.37
C LYS A 42 -3.99 6.05 -13.69
N HIS A 43 -3.44 5.68 -12.54
CA HIS A 43 -2.67 6.56 -11.68
C HIS A 43 -1.29 5.96 -11.40
N GLN A 44 -0.28 6.82 -11.40
CA GLN A 44 1.11 6.42 -11.19
C GLN A 44 1.38 6.06 -9.73
N PHE A 45 0.83 6.83 -8.80
CA PHE A 45 0.86 6.58 -7.36
C PHE A 45 -0.54 6.62 -6.79
N VAL A 46 -0.86 5.68 -5.91
CA VAL A 46 -2.17 5.59 -5.25
C VAL A 46 -1.98 5.44 -3.75
N ALA A 47 -2.47 6.41 -2.99
CA ALA A 47 -2.65 6.27 -1.56
C ALA A 47 -4.03 5.63 -1.31
N ILE A 48 -4.06 4.41 -0.79
CA ILE A 48 -5.29 3.65 -0.49
C ILE A 48 -5.46 3.45 1.02
N PRO A 49 -6.67 3.55 1.60
CA PRO A 49 -6.86 3.36 3.03
C PRO A 49 -6.37 1.97 3.48
N SER A 50 -5.73 1.91 4.64
CA SER A 50 -5.20 0.68 5.20
C SER A 50 -6.33 -0.18 5.80
N ALA A 51 -6.33 -1.47 5.48
CA ALA A 51 -7.26 -2.44 6.08
C ALA A 51 -6.86 -2.85 7.51
N VAL A 52 -5.65 -2.51 7.97
CA VAL A 52 -5.09 -2.93 9.28
C VAL A 52 -4.95 -1.78 10.28
N SER A 53 -4.91 -0.52 9.82
CA SER A 53 -4.79 0.65 10.69
C SER A 53 -5.77 1.73 10.22
N ASN A 54 -6.79 1.96 11.04
CA ASN A 54 -7.76 3.01 10.79
C ASN A 54 -7.05 4.38 10.76
N HIS A 55 -7.47 5.24 9.82
CA HIS A 55 -6.86 6.56 9.56
C HIS A 55 -5.43 6.54 8.97
N SER A 56 -4.95 5.37 8.53
CA SER A 56 -3.70 5.25 7.78
C SER A 56 -3.96 4.94 6.32
N TRP A 57 -3.02 5.33 5.46
CA TRP A 57 -3.00 5.00 4.04
C TRP A 57 -1.74 4.19 3.71
N ASN A 58 -1.90 3.21 2.83
CA ASN A 58 -0.80 2.51 2.18
C ASN A 58 -0.56 3.17 0.81
N LEU A 59 0.70 3.37 0.44
CA LEU A 59 1.07 3.81 -0.90
C LEU A 59 1.36 2.60 -1.78
N ILE A 60 0.67 2.48 -2.91
CA ILE A 60 0.89 1.44 -3.91
C ILE A 60 1.19 2.06 -5.28
N PHE A 61 2.05 1.40 -6.05
CA PHE A 61 2.41 1.79 -7.41
C PHE A 61 3.03 0.62 -8.18
N ASP A 62 2.95 0.66 -9.50
CA ASP A 62 3.73 -0.20 -10.39
C ASP A 62 5.13 0.43 -10.57
N PRO A 63 6.22 -0.22 -10.12
CA PRO A 63 7.56 0.35 -10.19
C PRO A 63 8.05 0.56 -11.63
N THR A 64 7.54 -0.21 -12.60
CA THR A 64 7.88 -0.03 -14.01
C THR A 64 7.28 1.26 -14.55
N LYS A 65 6.01 1.54 -14.22
CA LYS A 65 5.32 2.77 -14.62
C LYS A 65 5.83 4.00 -13.86
N ALA A 66 6.17 3.83 -12.58
CA ALA A 66 6.63 4.90 -11.73
C ALA A 66 8.14 5.22 -11.88
N LYS A 67 8.84 4.56 -12.80
CA LYS A 67 10.29 4.70 -12.98
C LYS A 67 10.68 6.17 -13.20
N GLY A 68 11.64 6.64 -12.42
CA GLY A 68 12.15 8.01 -12.48
C GLY A 68 11.30 9.06 -11.74
N ALA A 69 10.10 8.69 -11.28
CA ALA A 69 9.25 9.53 -10.45
C ALA A 69 9.36 9.21 -8.96
N TYR A 70 10.27 8.31 -8.57
CA TYR A 70 10.70 8.14 -7.20
C TYR A 70 12.19 7.81 -7.19
N GLN A 71 12.84 8.12 -6.08
CA GLN A 71 14.23 7.79 -5.84
C GLN A 71 14.33 7.10 -4.48
N GLN A 72 15.08 6.00 -4.43
CA GLN A 72 15.46 5.41 -3.16
C GLN A 72 16.36 6.40 -2.41
N HIS A 73 15.86 6.92 -1.29
CA HIS A 73 16.66 7.78 -0.42
C HIS A 73 17.52 6.93 0.51
N ILE A 74 16.89 6.00 1.24
CA ILE A 74 17.53 5.09 2.20
C ILE A 74 16.81 3.75 2.11
N GLN A 75 17.56 2.66 2.26
CA GLN A 75 17.04 1.32 2.45
C GLN A 75 17.91 0.62 3.48
N GLU A 76 17.29 0.14 4.56
CA GLU A 76 17.97 -0.53 5.66
C GLU A 76 17.36 -1.90 5.92
N ALA A 77 18.15 -2.82 6.46
CA ALA A 77 17.65 -4.12 6.88
C ALA A 77 16.71 -3.94 8.07
N PHE A 78 15.50 -4.50 7.96
CA PHE A 78 14.57 -4.50 9.07
C PHE A 78 15.06 -5.45 10.16
N ALA A 79 15.53 -4.90 11.27
CA ALA A 79 15.79 -5.67 12.48
C ALA A 79 14.46 -5.85 13.23
N LEU A 80 13.84 -7.01 13.06
CA LEU A 80 12.70 -7.40 13.90
C LEU A 80 13.16 -7.41 15.36
N ASP A 81 12.42 -6.74 16.25
CA ASP A 81 12.70 -6.73 17.68
C ASP A 81 12.86 -8.17 18.19
N THR A 82 13.99 -8.48 18.84
CA THR A 82 14.30 -9.84 19.33
C THR A 82 13.30 -10.35 20.39
N ARG A 83 12.48 -9.45 20.95
CA ARG A 83 11.34 -9.83 21.82
C ARG A 83 10.16 -10.43 21.03
N LEU A 84 10.16 -10.30 19.69
CA LEU A 84 9.19 -10.91 18.79
C LEU A 84 9.65 -12.28 18.25
N HIS A 85 10.67 -12.91 18.87
CA HIS A 85 11.02 -14.29 18.52
C HIS A 85 9.82 -15.23 18.72
N PRO A 86 9.43 -16.01 17.70
CA PRO A 86 8.37 -17.00 17.84
C PRO A 86 8.77 -18.01 18.93
N ARG A 87 7.82 -18.35 19.83
CA ARG A 87 8.06 -19.45 20.78
C ARG A 87 8.34 -20.73 19.97
N PRO A 88 9.41 -21.49 20.28
CA PRO A 88 9.58 -22.81 19.69
C PRO A 88 8.36 -23.67 20.02
N SER A 89 7.86 -24.42 19.03
CA SER A 89 6.71 -25.31 19.22
C SER A 89 7.02 -26.33 20.32
N LYS A 90 6.10 -26.56 21.25
CA LYS A 90 6.22 -27.69 22.17
C LYS A 90 6.06 -28.98 21.35
N SER A 91 7.13 -29.78 21.32
CA SER A 91 7.13 -31.20 20.95
C SER A 91 6.28 -32.03 21.89
#